data_AF-A0A420SKY9-F1
#
_entry.id   AF-A0A420SKY9-F1
#
_cell.length_a   1.000
_cell.length_b   1.000
_cell.length_c   1.000
_cell.angle_alpha   90.00
_cell.angle_beta   90.00
_cell.angle_gamma   90.00
#
_symmetry.space_group_name_H-M   'P 1'
#
loop_
_entity.id
_entity.type
_entity.pdbx_description
1 polymer ?
#
loop_
_entity_poly.entity_id
_entity_poly.type
_entity_poly.pdbx_seq_one_letter_code
_entity_poly.pdbx_strand_id
1 'polypeptide(L)'
;MVVSSSYRTNCRALEFAHKEILKWARPMGVTFSTGKYHLMHFKPPWSRDPDCRLTVNIDGFDTKDEPVDELKILGVIVDRRLRWTAHVAQIEAKVERQLAILTRFSGSVWGTPLLDLLQYKCLLRISGALKGTCARVLEKELAIDNIEVTLTRHVMTHQAKNFDTSEYEFLATVRSDLTQSGTVTRGERHPCEVMDNQARLLRDTARNDLIRKGGASGEQLWESPMERFDAIRLSARRRSTTASCKGRDEYRLARAHRTRHKPAGLIENCGRDNRKRYEGLSRAQSTMLIQCQTEKIGLNDYLYTRKVSKYY
;
A
#
# COMPACT_ATOMS: atom_id res chain seq x y z
N MET A 1 -3.31 -13.69 35.16
CA MET A 1 -3.90 -15.03 34.98
C MET A 1 -3.61 -15.82 36.24
N VAL A 2 -4.59 -16.53 36.79
CA VAL A 2 -4.41 -17.35 38.00
C VAL A 2 -4.74 -18.80 37.63
N VAL A 3 -3.93 -19.74 38.14
CA VAL A 3 -4.05 -21.16 37.84
C VAL A 3 -4.07 -21.94 39.15
N SER A 4 -5.05 -22.83 39.30
CA SER A 4 -5.15 -23.80 40.41
C SER A 4 -6.10 -24.93 39.99
N SER A 5 -6.26 -25.93 40.85
CA SER A 5 -7.17 -27.06 40.64
C SER A 5 -8.66 -26.71 40.76
N SER A 6 -9.02 -25.48 41.12
CA SER A 6 -10.43 -25.07 41.30
C SER A 6 -10.69 -23.62 40.86
N TYR A 7 -11.77 -23.42 40.10
CA TYR A 7 -12.24 -22.09 39.71
C TYR A 7 -12.52 -21.19 40.92
N ARG A 8 -13.04 -21.74 42.02
CA ARG A 8 -13.33 -20.96 43.24
C ARG A 8 -12.05 -20.43 43.89
N THR A 9 -10.98 -21.22 43.89
CA THR A 9 -9.67 -20.80 44.38
C THR A 9 -9.08 -19.70 43.50
N ASN A 10 -9.23 -19.83 42.17
CA ASN A 10 -8.80 -18.79 41.23
C ASN A 10 -9.57 -17.48 41.45
N CYS A 11 -10.91 -17.53 41.63
CA CYS A 11 -11.71 -16.34 41.93
C CYS A 11 -11.25 -15.63 43.21
N ARG A 12 -11.06 -16.37 44.31
CA ARG A 12 -10.57 -15.80 45.58
C ARG A 12 -9.17 -15.18 45.45
N ALA A 13 -8.29 -15.84 44.70
CA ALA A 13 -6.95 -15.32 44.44
C ALA A 13 -6.98 -14.03 43.59
N LEU A 14 -7.90 -13.94 42.62
CA LEU A 14 -8.13 -12.72 41.84
C LEU A 14 -8.68 -11.58 42.72
N GLU A 15 -9.65 -11.87 43.60
CA GLU A 15 -10.20 -10.91 44.57
C GLU A 15 -9.10 -10.38 45.51
N PHE A 16 -8.27 -11.27 46.03
CA PHE A 16 -7.13 -10.91 46.88
C PHE A 16 -6.11 -10.05 46.13
N ALA A 17 -5.69 -10.48 44.94
CA ALA A 17 -4.74 -9.73 44.12
C ALA A 17 -5.27 -8.33 43.77
N HIS A 18 -6.56 -8.23 43.42
CA HIS A 18 -7.21 -6.95 43.16
C HIS A 18 -7.16 -6.02 44.39
N LYS A 19 -7.42 -6.55 45.59
CA LYS A 19 -7.33 -5.79 46.84
C LYS A 19 -5.92 -5.25 47.08
N GLU A 20 -4.87 -6.05 46.85
CA GLU A 20 -3.48 -5.61 47.01
C GLU A 20 -3.09 -4.55 45.97
N ILE A 21 -3.53 -4.71 44.72
CA ILE A 21 -3.32 -3.72 43.66
C ILE A 21 -3.99 -2.39 44.02
N LEU A 22 -5.22 -2.41 44.55
CA LEU A 22 -5.91 -1.20 44.98
C LEU A 22 -5.24 -0.52 46.19
N LYS A 23 -4.70 -1.29 47.14
CA LYS A 23 -3.93 -0.73 48.27
C LYS A 23 -2.70 0.03 47.77
N TRP A 24 -1.99 -0.53 46.78
CA TRP A 24 -0.84 0.10 46.16
C TRP A 24 -1.21 1.33 45.30
N ALA A 25 -2.32 1.27 44.56
CA ALA A 25 -2.71 2.31 43.61
C ALA A 25 -3.23 3.59 44.28
N ARG A 26 -3.93 3.46 45.41
CA ARG A 26 -4.49 4.59 46.18
C ARG A 26 -3.47 5.69 46.53
N PRO A 27 -2.32 5.40 47.18
CA PRO A 27 -1.32 6.43 47.49
C PRO A 27 -0.68 7.05 46.25
N MET A 28 -0.74 6.38 45.09
CA MET A 28 -0.20 6.89 43.83
C MET A 28 -1.22 7.70 43.01
N GLY A 29 -2.45 7.85 43.50
CA GLY A 29 -3.52 8.55 42.78
C GLY A 29 -4.03 7.80 41.54
N VAL A 30 -3.74 6.50 41.43
CA VAL A 30 -4.17 5.66 40.30
C VAL A 30 -5.52 5.02 40.62
N THR A 31 -6.46 5.11 39.68
CA THR A 31 -7.79 4.48 39.78
C THR A 31 -8.02 3.50 38.65
N PHE A 32 -8.78 2.43 38.93
CA PHE A 32 -9.15 1.45 37.92
C PHE A 32 -10.66 1.47 37.70
N SER A 33 -11.06 1.43 36.43
CA SER A 33 -12.47 1.35 36.05
C SER A 33 -12.88 -0.11 35.95
N THR A 34 -13.64 -0.58 36.94
CA THR A 34 -14.14 -1.95 37.05
C THR A 34 -15.09 -2.33 35.92
N GLY A 35 -15.79 -1.35 35.32
CA GLY A 35 -16.61 -1.57 34.13
C GLY A 35 -15.84 -1.95 32.86
N LYS A 36 -14.50 -1.93 32.88
CA LYS A 36 -13.65 -2.43 31.79
C LYS A 36 -13.08 -3.81 32.08
N TYR A 37 -13.29 -4.36 33.27
CA TYR A 37 -12.81 -5.69 33.63
C TYR A 37 -13.64 -6.73 32.90
N HIS A 38 -13.00 -7.85 32.58
CA HIS A 38 -13.66 -9.01 31.99
C HIS A 38 -13.15 -10.26 32.69
N LEU A 39 -14.02 -11.24 32.91
CA LEU A 39 -13.67 -12.50 33.56
C LEU A 39 -13.87 -13.67 32.58
N MET A 40 -12.84 -14.49 32.41
CA MET A 40 -12.92 -15.69 31.60
C MET A 40 -12.29 -16.87 32.33
N HIS A 41 -13.02 -17.98 32.39
CA HIS A 41 -12.50 -19.26 32.86
C HIS A 41 -12.01 -20.08 31.68
N PHE A 42 -10.71 -20.38 31.68
CA PHE A 42 -10.14 -21.34 30.72
C PHE A 42 -10.42 -22.77 31.17
N LYS A 43 -10.72 -23.62 30.19
CA LYS A 43 -11.00 -25.02 30.41
C LYS A 43 -10.03 -25.89 29.63
N PRO A 44 -9.50 -26.97 30.21
CA PRO A 44 -8.69 -27.92 29.47
C PRO A 44 -9.52 -28.57 28.34
N PRO A 45 -8.93 -28.82 27.16
CA PRO A 45 -9.65 -29.30 25.98
C PRO A 45 -10.45 -30.59 26.20
N TRP A 46 -9.98 -31.45 27.12
CA TRP A 46 -10.53 -32.77 27.41
C TRP A 46 -11.65 -32.77 28.45
N SER A 47 -11.85 -31.69 29.21
CA SER A 47 -12.88 -31.67 30.26
C SER A 47 -14.28 -31.59 29.63
N ARG A 48 -15.17 -32.48 30.10
CA ARG A 48 -16.59 -32.55 29.69
C ARG A 48 -17.53 -31.83 30.65
N ASP A 49 -17.01 -31.25 31.71
CA ASP A 49 -17.79 -30.58 32.76
C ASP A 49 -18.58 -29.39 32.19
N PRO A 50 -19.71 -28.98 32.78
CA PRO A 50 -20.38 -27.76 32.38
C PRO A 50 -19.46 -26.54 32.56
N ASP A 51 -19.66 -25.52 31.73
CA ASP A 51 -18.84 -24.30 31.78
C ASP A 51 -19.08 -23.55 33.10
N CYS A 52 -18.00 -23.12 33.74
CA CYS A 52 -18.05 -22.48 35.05
C CYS A 52 -18.64 -21.07 34.95
N ARG A 53 -19.68 -20.79 35.75
CA ARG A 53 -20.33 -19.47 35.87
C ARG A 53 -19.96 -18.72 37.15
N LEU A 54 -18.93 -19.17 37.88
CA LEU A 54 -18.48 -18.47 39.08
C LEU A 54 -17.91 -17.10 38.72
N THR A 55 -18.32 -16.08 39.46
CA THR A 55 -17.84 -14.71 39.31
C THR A 55 -16.92 -14.31 40.46
N VAL A 56 -16.31 -13.13 40.38
CA VAL A 56 -15.48 -12.54 41.43
C VAL A 56 -16.26 -11.47 42.18
N ASN A 57 -16.06 -11.40 43.50
CA ASN A 57 -16.63 -10.36 44.34
C ASN A 57 -15.69 -9.14 44.39
N ILE A 58 -15.78 -8.29 43.36
CA ILE A 58 -15.05 -7.03 43.27
C ILE A 58 -16.07 -5.89 43.27
N ASP A 59 -15.84 -4.89 44.12
CA ASP A 59 -16.72 -3.72 44.23
C ASP A 59 -16.84 -3.01 42.87
N GLY A 60 -18.06 -2.72 42.43
CA GLY A 60 -18.35 -2.11 41.14
C GLY A 60 -18.07 -2.98 39.90
N PHE A 61 -17.78 -4.27 40.04
CA PHE A 61 -17.67 -5.21 38.91
C PHE A 61 -19.07 -5.69 38.48
N ASP A 62 -19.43 -5.47 37.21
CA ASP A 62 -20.71 -5.96 36.69
C ASP A 62 -20.64 -7.46 36.41
N THR A 63 -21.55 -8.22 37.00
CA THR A 63 -21.60 -9.67 36.88
C THR A 63 -22.66 -10.18 35.91
N LYS A 64 -23.49 -9.30 35.32
CA LYS A 64 -24.66 -9.69 34.52
C LYS A 64 -24.30 -10.49 33.26
N ASP A 65 -23.23 -10.10 32.57
CA ASP A 65 -22.77 -10.72 31.33
C ASP A 65 -21.46 -11.52 31.52
N GLU A 66 -21.10 -11.81 32.77
CA GLU A 66 -19.86 -12.47 33.15
C GLU A 66 -20.12 -13.87 33.72
N PRO A 67 -19.16 -14.81 33.59
CA PRO A 67 -17.92 -14.66 32.83
C PRO A 67 -18.20 -14.61 31.31
N VAL A 68 -17.32 -14.01 30.52
CA VAL A 68 -17.42 -13.94 29.04
C VAL A 68 -16.92 -15.19 28.32
N ASP A 69 -17.59 -15.55 27.22
CA ASP A 69 -17.24 -16.69 26.35
C ASP A 69 -16.07 -16.39 25.40
N GLU A 70 -15.99 -15.15 24.93
CA GLU A 70 -14.96 -14.65 24.03
C GLU A 70 -14.39 -13.33 24.57
N LEU A 71 -13.08 -13.15 24.48
CA LEU A 71 -12.41 -11.95 24.96
C LEU A 71 -11.30 -11.54 24.00
N LYS A 72 -11.15 -10.24 23.75
CA LYS A 72 -10.08 -9.70 22.92
C LYS A 72 -8.92 -9.21 23.79
N ILE A 73 -7.79 -9.93 23.74
CA ILE A 73 -6.57 -9.60 24.47
C ILE A 73 -5.51 -9.12 23.46
N LEU A 74 -5.06 -7.86 23.58
CA LEU A 74 -4.01 -7.25 22.75
C LEU A 74 -4.22 -7.42 21.22
N GLY A 75 -5.45 -7.57 20.75
CA GLY A 75 -5.76 -7.77 19.34
C GLY A 75 -6.15 -9.19 18.95
N VAL A 76 -5.93 -10.17 19.82
CA VAL A 76 -6.25 -11.58 19.61
C VAL A 76 -7.57 -11.93 20.30
N ILE A 77 -8.48 -12.60 19.59
CA ILE A 77 -9.74 -13.08 20.18
C ILE A 77 -9.49 -14.48 20.74
N VAL A 78 -9.67 -14.64 22.04
CA VAL A 78 -9.57 -15.92 22.74
C VAL A 78 -10.96 -16.37 23.18
N ASP A 79 -11.23 -17.66 23.08
CA ASP A 79 -12.38 -18.32 23.70
C ASP A 79 -11.93 -19.21 24.86
N ARG A 80 -12.87 -19.56 25.75
CA ARG A 80 -12.62 -20.38 26.95
C ARG A 80 -11.88 -21.69 26.71
N ARG A 81 -12.04 -22.26 25.51
CA ARG A 81 -11.45 -23.54 25.09
C ARG A 81 -10.26 -23.36 24.16
N LEU A 82 -9.85 -22.12 23.86
CA LEU A 82 -8.76 -21.80 22.94
C LEU A 82 -8.91 -22.52 21.59
N ARG A 83 -10.14 -22.52 21.04
CA ARG A 83 -10.44 -23.03 19.70
C ARG A 83 -10.07 -22.02 18.62
N TRP A 84 -9.96 -20.74 18.96
CA TRP A 84 -9.57 -19.64 18.04
C TRP A 84 -10.53 -19.38 16.87
N THR A 85 -11.67 -20.05 16.81
CA THR A 85 -12.63 -19.99 15.70
C THR A 85 -13.08 -18.56 15.38
N ALA A 86 -13.48 -17.79 16.38
CA ALA A 86 -13.86 -16.39 16.21
C ALA A 86 -12.70 -15.50 15.72
N HIS A 87 -11.46 -15.78 16.15
CA HIS A 87 -10.29 -15.07 15.68
C HIS A 87 -9.97 -15.38 14.21
N VAL A 88 -10.01 -16.66 13.85
CA VAL A 88 -9.79 -17.13 12.48
C VAL A 88 -10.84 -16.53 11.56
N ALA A 89 -12.13 -16.62 11.92
CA ALA A 89 -13.21 -16.02 11.14
C ALA A 89 -13.05 -14.49 10.96
N GLN A 90 -12.58 -13.78 12.00
CA GLN A 90 -12.28 -12.35 11.88
C GLN A 90 -11.13 -12.07 10.91
N ILE A 91 -10.08 -12.90 10.91
CA ILE A 91 -8.95 -12.80 9.98
C ILE A 91 -9.42 -13.11 8.56
N GLU A 92 -10.15 -14.22 8.36
CA GLU A 92 -10.73 -14.62 7.07
C GLU A 92 -11.59 -13.50 6.50
N ALA A 93 -12.54 -12.96 7.27
CA ALA A 93 -13.37 -11.84 6.82
C ALA A 93 -12.56 -10.57 6.51
N LYS A 94 -11.41 -10.36 7.15
CA LYS A 94 -10.50 -9.25 6.82
C LYS A 94 -9.75 -9.52 5.51
N VAL A 95 -9.30 -10.76 5.30
CA VAL A 95 -8.64 -11.21 4.07
C VAL A 95 -9.62 -11.17 2.90
N GLU A 96 -10.81 -11.73 3.04
CA GLU A 96 -11.87 -11.69 2.04
C GLU A 96 -12.24 -10.27 1.65
N ARG A 97 -12.36 -9.34 2.60
CA ARG A 97 -12.59 -7.93 2.27
C ARG A 97 -11.44 -7.33 1.47
N GLN A 98 -10.19 -7.69 1.76
CA GLN A 98 -9.05 -7.25 0.94
C GLN A 98 -9.09 -7.92 -0.44
N LEU A 99 -9.34 -9.22 -0.53
CA LEU A 99 -9.42 -9.96 -1.77
C LEU A 99 -10.60 -9.50 -2.64
N ALA A 100 -11.76 -9.18 -2.07
CA ALA A 100 -12.91 -8.63 -2.78
C ALA A 100 -12.60 -7.26 -3.38
N ILE A 101 -11.81 -6.42 -2.67
CA ILE A 101 -11.27 -5.19 -3.25
C ILE A 101 -10.34 -5.55 -4.40
N LEU A 102 -9.38 -6.45 -4.19
CA LEU A 102 -8.41 -6.84 -5.21
C LEU A 102 -9.05 -7.43 -6.48
N THR A 103 -10.02 -8.33 -6.33
CA THR A 103 -10.71 -9.01 -7.43
C THR A 103 -11.64 -8.08 -8.21
N ARG A 104 -12.26 -7.08 -7.56
CA ARG A 104 -13.01 -6.02 -8.29
C ARG A 104 -12.13 -5.11 -9.12
N PHE A 105 -10.82 -5.08 -8.86
CA PHE A 105 -9.86 -4.30 -9.65
C PHE A 105 -8.98 -5.16 -10.57
N SER A 106 -8.82 -6.46 -10.29
CA SER A 106 -7.94 -7.38 -11.02
C SER A 106 -8.75 -8.45 -11.74
N GLY A 107 -9.01 -8.24 -13.03
CA GLY A 107 -9.37 -9.31 -13.94
C GLY A 107 -8.15 -10.18 -14.27
N SER A 108 -8.37 -11.43 -14.65
CA SER A 108 -7.37 -12.46 -14.96
C SER A 108 -6.47 -12.17 -16.18
N VAL A 109 -6.58 -10.99 -16.81
CA VAL A 109 -5.89 -10.64 -18.06
C VAL A 109 -4.89 -9.48 -17.91
N TRP A 110 -4.90 -8.70 -16.82
CA TRP A 110 -4.07 -7.48 -16.73
C TRP A 110 -3.50 -7.27 -15.32
N GLY A 111 -2.23 -7.61 -15.10
CA GLY A 111 -1.54 -7.52 -13.81
C GLY A 111 -1.16 -6.11 -13.31
N THR A 112 -1.63 -5.05 -13.97
CA THR A 112 -1.36 -3.64 -13.60
C THR A 112 -2.13 -3.08 -12.39
N PRO A 113 -3.41 -3.45 -12.10
CA PRO A 113 -4.21 -2.82 -11.04
C PRO A 113 -3.72 -3.13 -9.61
N LEU A 114 -3.15 -4.32 -9.39
CA LEU A 114 -2.63 -4.72 -8.08
C LEU A 114 -1.40 -3.90 -7.70
N LEU A 115 -0.44 -3.76 -8.63
CA LEU A 115 0.77 -3.00 -8.39
C LEU A 115 0.47 -1.52 -8.21
N ASP A 116 -0.46 -0.96 -8.99
CA ASP A 116 -0.95 0.41 -8.83
C ASP A 116 -1.56 0.63 -7.44
N LEU A 117 -2.37 -0.32 -6.96
CA LEU A 117 -2.96 -0.25 -5.62
C LEU A 117 -1.92 -0.35 -4.51
N LEU A 118 -0.94 -1.25 -4.65
CA LEU A 118 0.14 -1.40 -3.67
C LEU A 118 1.01 -0.15 -3.64
N GLN A 119 1.37 0.39 -4.80
CA GLN A 119 2.06 1.67 -4.89
C GLN A 119 1.25 2.76 -4.21
N TYR A 120 -0.05 2.89 -4.51
CA TYR A 120 -0.93 3.86 -3.87
C TYR A 120 -0.96 3.73 -2.35
N LYS A 121 -1.06 2.50 -1.81
CA LYS A 121 -1.01 2.25 -0.35
C LYS A 121 0.33 2.71 0.24
N CYS A 122 1.44 2.44 -0.44
CA CYS A 122 2.76 2.93 -0.03
C CYS A 122 2.84 4.46 -0.07
N LEU A 123 2.35 5.09 -1.14
CA LEU A 123 2.33 6.55 -1.30
C LEU A 123 1.54 7.22 -0.17
N LEU A 124 0.38 6.68 0.21
CA LEU A 124 -0.38 7.17 1.37
C LEU A 124 0.43 7.06 2.67
N ARG A 125 1.09 5.92 2.88
CA ARG A 125 1.84 5.66 4.13
C ARG A 125 3.06 6.57 4.28
N ILE A 126 3.78 6.82 3.19
CA ILE A 126 4.97 7.68 3.22
C ILE A 126 4.60 9.17 3.30
N SER A 127 3.55 9.60 2.59
CA SER A 127 3.12 11.00 2.57
C SER A 127 2.30 11.43 3.79
N GLY A 128 1.66 10.48 4.49
CA GLY A 128 0.66 10.82 5.49
C GLY A 128 -0.63 11.41 4.90
N ALA A 129 -0.83 11.28 3.58
CA ALA A 129 -2.04 11.74 2.93
C ALA A 129 -3.26 10.92 3.37
N LEU A 130 -4.43 11.58 3.40
CA LEU A 130 -5.66 10.93 3.82
C LEU A 130 -6.17 9.93 2.78
N LYS A 131 -6.87 8.90 3.27
CA LYS A 131 -7.49 7.89 2.40
C LYS A 131 -8.42 8.54 1.38
N GLY A 132 -8.28 8.12 0.12
CA GLY A 132 -9.05 8.62 -1.01
C GLY A 132 -8.57 9.96 -1.57
N THR A 133 -7.36 10.39 -1.19
CA THR A 133 -6.52 11.24 -2.03
C THR A 133 -6.23 10.53 -3.34
N CYS A 134 -6.19 11.26 -4.46
CA CYS A 134 -5.94 10.68 -5.77
C CYS A 134 -4.47 10.21 -5.91
N ALA A 135 -4.27 8.98 -6.39
CA ALA A 135 -2.94 8.41 -6.64
C ALA A 135 -2.09 9.29 -7.58
N ARG A 136 -2.66 9.77 -8.69
CA ARG A 136 -1.97 10.63 -9.67
C ARG A 136 -1.46 11.94 -9.07
N VAL A 137 -2.19 12.51 -8.11
CA VAL A 137 -1.76 13.72 -7.41
C VAL A 137 -0.61 13.40 -6.46
N LEU A 138 -0.65 12.27 -5.75
CA LEU A 138 0.45 11.83 -4.87
C LEU A 138 1.72 11.48 -5.64
N GLU A 139 1.60 10.76 -6.76
CA GLU A 139 2.71 10.47 -7.69
C GLU A 139 3.43 11.77 -8.10
N LYS A 140 2.65 12.81 -8.46
CA LYS A 140 3.18 14.13 -8.81
C LYS A 140 3.81 14.85 -7.60
N GLU A 141 3.11 14.95 -6.47
CA GLU A 141 3.59 15.68 -5.29
C GLU A 141 4.89 15.09 -4.74
N LEU A 142 5.02 13.75 -4.76
CA LEU A 142 6.22 13.05 -4.32
C LEU A 142 7.30 12.92 -5.41
N ALA A 143 6.98 13.34 -6.64
CA ALA A 143 7.81 13.15 -7.82
C ALA A 143 8.28 11.69 -7.97
N ILE A 144 7.30 10.78 -7.92
CA ILE A 144 7.43 9.34 -8.11
C ILE A 144 6.61 8.97 -9.35
N ASP A 145 7.24 8.34 -10.32
CA ASP A 145 6.55 7.82 -11.50
C ASP A 145 5.59 6.70 -11.08
N ASN A 146 4.49 6.56 -11.81
CA ASN A 146 3.64 5.39 -11.69
C ASN A 146 4.44 4.09 -11.89
N ILE A 147 4.03 3.03 -11.21
CA ILE A 147 4.75 1.75 -11.19
C ILE A 147 4.85 1.15 -12.59
N GLU A 148 3.79 1.23 -13.41
CA GLU A 148 3.80 0.75 -14.79
C GLU A 148 4.84 1.52 -15.63
N VAL A 149 4.86 2.85 -15.51
CA VAL A 149 5.84 3.72 -16.19
C VAL A 149 7.26 3.37 -15.75
N THR A 150 7.46 3.06 -14.46
CA THR A 150 8.76 2.68 -13.90
C THR A 150 9.23 1.31 -14.40
N LEU A 151 8.35 0.30 -14.38
CA LEU A 151 8.65 -1.05 -14.84
C LEU A 151 8.92 -1.05 -16.35
N THR A 152 8.07 -0.37 -17.12
CA THR A 152 8.24 -0.19 -18.56
C THR A 152 9.59 0.46 -18.86
N ARG A 153 9.95 1.54 -18.15
CA ARG A 153 11.27 2.19 -18.28
C ARG A 153 12.41 1.21 -18.00
N HIS A 154 12.30 0.40 -16.95
CA HIS A 154 13.34 -0.58 -16.59
C HIS A 154 13.51 -1.66 -17.66
N VAL A 155 12.41 -2.26 -18.11
CA VAL A 155 12.42 -3.29 -19.15
C VAL A 155 12.98 -2.73 -20.46
N MET A 156 12.49 -1.58 -20.93
CA MET A 156 13.00 -0.95 -22.15
C MET A 156 14.49 -0.61 -22.05
N THR A 157 14.93 -0.08 -20.90
CA THR A 157 16.35 0.26 -20.70
C THR A 157 17.21 -1.00 -20.74
N HIS A 158 16.76 -2.08 -20.11
CA HIS A 158 17.46 -3.36 -20.11
C HIS A 158 17.57 -3.93 -21.53
N GLN A 159 16.46 -4.01 -22.26
CA GLN A 159 16.43 -4.48 -23.65
C GLN A 159 17.31 -3.62 -24.56
N ALA A 160 17.19 -2.29 -24.48
CA ALA A 160 17.95 -1.37 -25.32
C ALA A 160 19.47 -1.50 -25.16
N LYS A 161 19.94 -1.84 -23.95
CA LYS A 161 21.35 -2.06 -23.67
C LYS A 161 21.86 -3.41 -24.18
N ASN A 162 20.99 -4.41 -24.26
CA ASN A 162 21.39 -5.79 -24.58
C ASN A 162 21.21 -6.16 -26.05
N PHE A 163 20.70 -5.27 -26.91
CA PHE A 163 20.45 -5.60 -28.32
C PHE A 163 21.69 -6.09 -29.09
N ASP A 164 22.90 -5.71 -28.68
CA ASP A 164 24.16 -6.11 -29.34
C ASP A 164 24.80 -7.35 -28.70
N THR A 165 24.14 -7.98 -27.73
CA THR A 165 24.69 -9.15 -27.05
C THR A 165 24.22 -10.44 -27.68
N SER A 166 25.07 -11.47 -27.63
CA SER A 166 24.76 -12.79 -28.17
C SER A 166 23.54 -13.44 -27.50
N GLU A 167 23.28 -13.12 -26.24
CA GLU A 167 22.09 -13.60 -25.53
C GLU A 167 20.80 -13.02 -26.12
N TYR A 168 20.81 -11.74 -26.51
CA TYR A 168 19.64 -11.15 -27.16
C TYR A 168 19.41 -11.76 -28.54
N GLU A 169 20.47 -11.97 -29.31
CA GLU A 169 20.39 -12.61 -30.63
C GLU A 169 19.79 -14.02 -30.52
N PHE A 170 20.27 -14.84 -29.56
CA PHE A 170 19.69 -16.15 -29.27
C PHE A 170 18.19 -16.07 -28.93
N LEU A 171 17.80 -15.15 -28.03
CA LEU A 171 16.39 -14.96 -27.65
C LEU A 171 15.53 -14.49 -28.82
N ALA A 172 16.08 -13.67 -29.72
CA ALA A 172 15.38 -13.19 -30.91
C ALA A 172 15.09 -14.35 -31.88
N THR A 173 16.08 -15.23 -32.11
CA THR A 173 15.93 -16.43 -32.95
C THR A 173 14.89 -17.40 -32.38
N VAL A 174 14.99 -17.72 -31.09
CA VAL A 174 13.99 -18.60 -30.43
C VAL A 174 12.58 -18.03 -30.56
N ARG A 175 12.42 -16.72 -30.43
CA ARG A 175 11.11 -16.07 -30.57
C ARG A 175 10.61 -16.12 -32.02
N SER A 176 11.46 -15.87 -33.02
CA SER A 176 11.04 -15.95 -34.42
C SER A 176 10.55 -17.35 -34.78
N ASP A 177 11.25 -18.39 -34.32
CA ASP A 177 10.91 -19.77 -34.61
C ASP A 177 9.54 -20.15 -34.01
N LEU A 178 9.27 -19.72 -32.77
CA LEU A 178 7.99 -19.93 -32.11
C LEU A 178 6.84 -19.22 -32.84
N THR A 179 7.07 -18.02 -33.39
CA THR A 179 6.06 -17.29 -34.17
C THR A 179 5.77 -17.93 -35.53
N GLN A 180 6.78 -18.54 -36.16
CA GLN A 180 6.64 -19.24 -37.43
C GLN A 180 5.94 -20.60 -37.28
N SER A 181 6.06 -21.24 -36.09
CA SER A 181 5.42 -22.53 -35.77
C SER A 181 3.88 -22.48 -35.62
N GLY A 182 3.27 -21.30 -35.74
CA GLY A 182 1.80 -21.15 -35.79
C GLY A 182 1.08 -21.25 -34.43
N THR A 183 1.82 -21.34 -33.32
CA THR A 183 1.26 -21.47 -31.96
C THR A 183 0.66 -20.16 -31.41
N VAL A 184 0.96 -19.02 -32.04
CA VAL A 184 0.44 -17.70 -31.65
C VAL A 184 -0.61 -17.24 -32.68
N THR A 185 -1.82 -16.96 -32.21
CA THR A 185 -2.91 -16.45 -33.03
C THR A 185 -2.49 -15.20 -33.80
N ARG A 186 -2.54 -15.32 -35.14
CA ARG A 186 -2.26 -14.26 -36.13
C ARG A 186 -3.14 -13.03 -35.88
N GLY A 187 -2.68 -12.09 -35.05
CA GLY A 187 -3.40 -10.84 -34.79
C GLY A 187 -2.81 -9.99 -33.67
N GLU A 188 -2.39 -10.60 -32.56
CA GLU A 188 -1.83 -9.87 -31.41
C GLU A 188 -0.31 -10.11 -31.33
N ARG A 189 0.48 -9.03 -31.42
CA ARG A 189 1.95 -9.11 -31.27
C ARG A 189 2.27 -9.57 -29.86
N HIS A 190 3.23 -10.47 -29.71
CA HIS A 190 3.65 -10.97 -28.41
C HIS A 190 4.11 -9.79 -27.52
N PRO A 191 3.75 -9.72 -26.23
CA PRO A 191 4.11 -8.59 -25.36
C PRO A 191 5.60 -8.26 -25.33
N CYS A 192 6.48 -9.27 -25.38
CA CYS A 192 7.92 -9.03 -25.48
C CYS A 192 8.32 -8.34 -26.79
N GLU A 193 7.67 -8.65 -27.91
CA GLU A 193 7.94 -8.02 -29.20
C GLU A 193 7.49 -6.55 -29.21
N VAL A 194 6.34 -6.25 -28.59
CA VAL A 194 5.89 -4.87 -28.38
C VAL A 194 6.93 -4.08 -27.59
N MET A 195 7.44 -4.67 -26.50
CA MET A 195 8.47 -4.05 -25.67
C MET A 195 9.81 -3.91 -26.40
N ASP A 196 10.25 -4.92 -27.17
CA ASP A 196 11.47 -4.85 -27.98
C ASP A 196 11.37 -3.75 -29.03
N ASN A 197 10.22 -3.61 -29.69
CA ASN A 197 9.98 -2.51 -30.64
C ASN A 197 10.06 -1.14 -29.95
N GLN A 198 9.48 -1.03 -28.76
CA GLN A 198 9.56 0.21 -27.98
C GLN A 198 10.98 0.53 -27.50
N ALA A 199 11.77 -0.50 -27.16
CA ALA A 199 13.17 -0.37 -26.76
C ALA A 199 14.07 -0.02 -27.94
N ARG A 200 13.81 -0.55 -29.16
CA ARG A 200 14.48 -0.14 -30.39
C ARG A 200 14.27 1.35 -30.67
N LEU A 201 13.02 1.79 -30.66
CA LEU A 201 12.69 3.21 -30.83
C LEU A 201 13.38 4.09 -29.77
N LEU A 202 13.45 3.63 -28.52
CA LEU A 202 14.13 4.34 -27.44
C LEU A 202 15.64 4.48 -27.71
N ARG A 203 16.28 3.41 -28.19
CA ARG A 203 17.70 3.37 -28.54
C ARG A 203 18.00 4.29 -29.72
N ASP A 204 17.21 4.24 -30.77
CA ASP A 204 17.37 5.11 -31.95
C ASP A 204 17.21 6.58 -31.57
N THR A 205 16.20 6.88 -30.73
CA THR A 205 16.00 8.24 -30.20
C THR A 205 17.21 8.70 -29.39
N ALA A 206 17.80 7.83 -28.57
CA ALA A 206 18.98 8.16 -27.77
C ALA A 206 20.21 8.45 -28.64
N ARG A 207 20.44 7.63 -29.68
CA ARG A 207 21.52 7.82 -30.66
C ARG A 207 21.37 9.15 -31.40
N ASN A 208 20.18 9.39 -31.94
CA ASN A 208 19.87 10.62 -32.66
C ASN A 208 20.04 11.86 -31.78
N ASP A 209 19.65 11.79 -30.51
CA ASP A 209 19.85 12.89 -29.55
C ASP A 209 21.33 13.15 -29.23
N LEU A 210 22.18 12.11 -29.25
CA LEU A 210 23.62 12.23 -29.03
C LEU A 210 24.30 12.86 -30.25
N ILE A 211 24.00 12.36 -31.44
CA ILE A 211 24.49 12.89 -32.72
C ILE A 211 24.07 14.35 -32.88
N ARG A 212 22.81 14.68 -32.60
CA ARG A 212 22.30 16.06 -32.70
C ARG A 212 23.04 17.04 -31.79
N LYS A 213 23.54 16.60 -30.63
CA LYS A 213 24.28 17.46 -29.69
C LYS A 213 25.77 17.54 -30.00
N GLY A 214 26.36 16.47 -30.54
CA GLY A 214 27.81 16.33 -30.69
C GLY A 214 28.33 16.27 -32.14
N GLY A 215 27.46 16.29 -33.15
CA GLY A 215 27.86 16.11 -34.55
C GLY A 215 28.61 14.79 -34.77
N ALA A 216 29.75 14.85 -35.49
CA ALA A 216 30.61 13.69 -35.75
C ALA A 216 31.18 13.05 -34.46
N SER A 217 31.40 13.83 -33.40
CA SER A 217 31.81 13.31 -32.10
C SER A 217 30.69 12.52 -31.41
N GLY A 218 29.42 12.82 -31.71
CA GLY A 218 28.27 12.08 -31.18
C GLY A 218 28.21 10.64 -31.69
N GLU A 219 28.64 10.40 -32.94
CA GLU A 219 28.76 9.05 -33.51
C GLU A 219 29.84 8.25 -32.79
N GLN A 220 31.02 8.84 -32.59
CA GLN A 220 32.13 8.22 -31.87
C GLN A 220 31.78 7.92 -30.40
N LEU A 221 31.02 8.81 -29.74
CA LEU A 221 30.55 8.58 -28.38
C LEU A 221 29.55 7.42 -28.30
N TRP A 222 28.75 7.17 -29.34
CA TRP A 222 27.80 6.05 -29.35
C TRP A 222 28.48 4.67 -29.37
N GLU A 223 29.68 4.59 -29.94
CA GLU A 223 30.48 3.37 -29.96
C GLU A 223 30.98 2.99 -28.54
N SER A 224 31.16 3.97 -27.65
CA SER A 224 31.50 3.72 -26.26
C SER A 224 30.30 3.15 -25.48
N PRO A 225 30.40 1.94 -24.87
CA PRO A 225 29.30 1.35 -24.12
C PRO A 225 28.81 2.23 -22.97
N MET A 226 29.72 2.92 -22.27
CA MET A 226 29.36 3.78 -21.13
C MET A 226 28.46 4.94 -21.58
N GLU A 227 28.91 5.68 -22.58
CA GLU A 227 28.20 6.83 -23.14
C GLU A 227 26.87 6.42 -23.78
N ARG A 228 26.87 5.30 -24.52
CA ARG A 228 25.66 4.71 -25.08
C ARG A 228 24.65 4.37 -23.99
N PHE A 229 25.08 3.70 -22.93
CA PHE A 229 24.20 3.28 -21.84
C PHE A 229 23.66 4.47 -21.05
N ASP A 230 24.45 5.53 -20.87
CA ASP A 230 24.00 6.76 -20.23
C ASP A 230 23.03 7.55 -21.12
N ALA A 231 23.29 7.64 -22.43
CA ALA A 231 22.36 8.23 -23.40
C ALA A 231 21.01 7.49 -23.39
N ILE A 232 21.02 6.15 -23.43
CA ILE A 232 19.81 5.32 -23.33
C ILE A 232 19.09 5.61 -22.00
N ARG A 233 19.81 5.64 -20.88
CA ARG A 233 19.23 5.89 -19.55
C ARG A 233 18.57 7.28 -19.47
N LEU A 234 19.21 8.30 -20.05
CA LEU A 234 18.68 9.67 -20.09
C LEU A 234 17.43 9.76 -20.97
N SER A 235 17.46 9.15 -22.16
CA SER A 235 16.31 9.05 -23.05
C SER A 235 15.13 8.33 -22.36
N ALA A 236 15.40 7.22 -21.67
CA ALA A 236 14.39 6.45 -20.95
C ALA A 236 13.73 7.28 -19.83
N ARG A 237 14.52 8.08 -19.10
CA ARG A 237 14.02 9.01 -18.07
C ARG A 237 13.17 10.14 -18.66
N ARG A 238 13.55 10.68 -19.82
CA ARG A 238 12.76 11.71 -20.52
C ARG A 238 11.41 11.15 -20.98
N ARG A 239 11.42 9.96 -21.58
CA ARG A 239 10.21 9.26 -22.01
C ARG A 239 9.29 8.93 -20.84
N SER A 240 9.84 8.44 -19.71
CA SER A 240 9.04 8.17 -18.51
C SER A 240 8.42 9.43 -17.93
N THR A 241 9.20 10.51 -17.84
CA THR A 241 8.69 11.81 -17.40
C THR A 241 7.54 12.26 -18.29
N THR A 242 7.70 12.18 -19.61
CA THR A 242 6.66 12.52 -20.59
C THR A 242 5.41 11.65 -20.46
N ALA A 243 5.57 10.35 -20.23
CA ALA A 243 4.45 9.43 -20.02
C ALA A 243 3.69 9.76 -18.71
N SER A 244 4.41 10.01 -17.61
CA SER A 244 3.84 10.47 -16.34
C SER A 244 3.10 11.82 -16.51
N CYS A 245 3.65 12.74 -17.31
CA CYS A 245 2.98 14.00 -17.65
C CYS A 245 1.66 13.76 -18.37
N LYS A 246 1.69 12.95 -19.43
CA LYS A 246 0.53 12.66 -20.27
C LYS A 246 -0.60 12.02 -19.48
N GLY A 247 -0.29 10.99 -18.67
CA GLY A 247 -1.31 10.33 -17.83
C GLY A 247 -1.94 11.27 -16.79
N ARG A 248 -1.18 12.28 -16.33
CA ARG A 248 -1.73 13.33 -15.46
C ARG A 248 -2.65 14.27 -16.22
N ASP A 249 -2.27 14.69 -17.42
CA ASP A 249 -3.08 15.60 -18.24
C ASP A 249 -4.38 14.94 -18.69
N GLU A 250 -4.35 13.66 -19.04
CA GLU A 250 -5.55 12.85 -19.28
C GLU A 250 -6.48 12.83 -18.05
N TYR A 251 -5.93 12.61 -16.86
CA TYR A 251 -6.70 12.68 -15.61
C TYR A 251 -7.29 14.08 -15.35
N ARG A 252 -6.52 15.14 -15.62
CA ARG A 252 -6.97 16.54 -15.50
C ARG A 252 -8.15 16.83 -16.41
N LEU A 253 -8.07 16.41 -17.67
CA LEU A 253 -9.12 16.60 -18.68
C LEU A 253 -10.38 15.82 -18.33
N ALA A 254 -10.25 14.54 -17.95
CA ALA A 254 -11.38 13.72 -17.53
C ALA A 254 -12.13 14.29 -16.31
N ARG A 255 -11.42 14.98 -15.41
CA ARG A 255 -12.01 15.62 -14.24
C ARG A 255 -12.62 17.00 -14.55
N ALA A 256 -12.11 17.72 -15.54
CA ALA A 256 -12.55 19.07 -15.87
C ALA A 256 -14.06 19.15 -16.16
N HIS A 257 -14.63 18.09 -16.73
CA HIS A 257 -16.07 17.99 -16.99
C HIS A 257 -16.93 17.77 -15.74
N ARG A 258 -16.34 17.33 -14.62
CA ARG A 258 -17.08 16.97 -13.39
C ARG A 258 -17.11 18.08 -12.35
N THR A 259 -16.06 18.91 -12.28
CA THR A 259 -15.95 19.98 -11.28
C THR A 259 -15.19 21.17 -11.85
N ARG A 260 -15.73 22.39 -11.67
CA ARG A 260 -15.02 23.65 -12.02
C ARG A 260 -13.77 23.87 -11.15
N HIS A 261 -13.81 23.42 -9.89
CA HIS A 261 -12.70 23.54 -8.95
C HIS A 261 -11.65 22.43 -9.13
N LYS A 262 -10.36 22.80 -9.04
CA LYS A 262 -9.22 21.89 -9.17
C LYS A 262 -8.24 22.10 -8.01
N PRO A 263 -7.78 21.04 -7.34
CA PRO A 263 -6.81 21.18 -6.27
C PRO A 263 -5.48 21.72 -6.80
N ALA A 264 -4.76 22.48 -5.97
CA ALA A 264 -3.47 23.11 -6.35
C ALA A 264 -2.46 22.10 -6.91
N GLY A 265 -2.36 20.92 -6.28
CA GLY A 265 -1.53 19.81 -6.74
C GLY A 265 -1.91 19.32 -8.15
N LEU A 266 -3.13 19.57 -8.61
CA LEU A 266 -3.62 19.21 -9.95
C LEU A 266 -3.56 20.37 -10.96
N ILE A 267 -3.14 21.59 -10.62
CA ILE A 267 -3.04 22.68 -11.60
C ILE A 267 -1.61 22.80 -12.15
N GLU A 268 -0.61 22.60 -11.31
CA GLU A 268 0.78 22.99 -11.58
C GLU A 268 1.50 22.16 -12.64
N ASN A 269 2.66 22.61 -13.12
CA ASN A 269 3.42 21.91 -14.16
C ASN A 269 3.89 20.52 -13.72
N CYS A 270 4.13 19.65 -14.70
CA CYS A 270 4.74 18.35 -14.44
C CYS A 270 6.23 18.53 -14.15
N GLY A 271 6.78 17.77 -13.21
CA GLY A 271 8.23 17.76 -13.00
C GLY A 271 8.64 17.38 -11.59
N ARG A 272 9.96 17.33 -11.38
CA ARG A 272 10.56 17.06 -10.08
C ARG A 272 10.71 18.31 -9.21
N ASP A 273 10.39 19.49 -9.74
CA ASP A 273 10.49 20.76 -9.02
C ASP A 273 9.61 20.82 -7.77
N ASN A 274 8.55 19.99 -7.73
CA ASN A 274 7.73 19.79 -6.54
C ASN A 274 8.56 19.42 -5.29
N ARG A 275 9.67 18.68 -5.45
CA ARG A 275 10.51 18.28 -4.30
C ARG A 275 11.10 19.47 -3.56
N LYS A 276 11.43 20.56 -4.27
CA LYS A 276 12.00 21.78 -3.69
C LYS A 276 11.06 22.42 -2.67
N ARG A 277 9.74 22.19 -2.79
CA ARG A 277 8.73 22.73 -1.86
C ARG A 277 8.75 22.06 -0.49
N TYR A 278 9.21 20.81 -0.46
CA TYR A 278 9.27 19.99 0.75
C TYR A 278 10.67 20.02 1.39
N GLU A 279 11.61 20.75 0.78
CA GLU A 279 12.98 20.88 1.25
C GLU A 279 13.03 21.67 2.57
N GLY A 280 13.75 21.15 3.56
CA GLY A 280 13.84 21.77 4.89
C GLY A 280 12.60 21.60 5.78
N LEU A 281 11.51 20.99 5.29
CA LEU A 281 10.30 20.75 6.09
C LEU A 281 10.42 19.47 6.93
N SER A 282 9.93 19.54 8.16
CA SER A 282 9.71 18.35 8.98
C SER A 282 8.65 17.43 8.37
N ARG A 283 8.61 16.17 8.81
CA ARG A 283 7.60 15.20 8.36
C ARG A 283 6.17 15.70 8.57
N ALA A 284 5.89 16.36 9.69
CA ALA A 284 4.56 16.89 9.99
C ALA A 284 4.18 18.03 9.04
N GLN A 285 5.10 18.99 8.81
CA GLN A 285 4.90 20.10 7.88
C GLN A 285 4.70 19.60 6.45
N SER A 286 5.51 18.65 5.98
CA SER A 286 5.35 18.03 4.66
C SER A 286 4.01 17.32 4.51
N THR A 287 3.56 16.61 5.54
CA THR A 287 2.25 15.94 5.54
C THR A 287 1.11 16.97 5.44
N MET A 288 1.17 18.05 6.22
CA MET A 288 0.18 19.13 6.15
C MET A 288 0.18 19.78 4.76
N LEU A 289 1.35 20.07 4.19
CA LEU A 289 1.45 20.67 2.87
C LEU A 289 0.85 19.75 1.79
N ILE A 290 1.11 18.44 1.82
CA ILE A 290 0.48 17.47 0.91
C ILE A 290 -1.05 17.48 1.05
N GLN A 291 -1.58 17.53 2.27
CA GLN A 291 -3.02 17.59 2.51
C GLN A 291 -3.64 18.88 1.97
N CYS A 292 -2.95 20.02 2.10
CA CYS A 292 -3.35 21.29 1.50
C CYS A 292 -3.31 21.22 -0.04
N GLN A 293 -2.24 20.69 -0.63
CA GLN A 293 -2.09 20.56 -2.08
C GLN A 293 -3.14 19.64 -2.71
N THR A 294 -3.58 18.63 -1.97
CA THR A 294 -4.58 17.66 -2.42
C THR A 294 -6.01 18.06 -2.09
N GLU A 295 -6.21 19.08 -1.24
CA GLU A 295 -7.49 19.48 -0.65
C GLU A 295 -8.21 18.30 0.04
N LYS A 296 -7.42 17.37 0.56
CA LYS A 296 -7.86 16.22 1.35
C LYS A 296 -7.25 16.35 2.73
N ILE A 297 -7.76 17.32 3.47
CA ILE A 297 -7.32 17.71 4.81
C ILE A 297 -8.35 17.30 5.85
N GLY A 298 -7.93 17.03 7.08
CA GLY A 298 -8.80 16.62 8.19
C GLY A 298 -9.73 17.72 8.73
N LEU A 299 -10.15 18.69 7.91
CA LEU A 299 -11.10 19.74 8.28
C LEU A 299 -12.54 19.22 8.16
N ASN A 300 -13.45 19.84 8.91
CA ASN A 300 -14.84 19.40 9.04
C ASN A 300 -15.56 19.19 7.70
N ASP A 301 -15.34 20.06 6.71
CA ASP A 301 -15.96 19.93 5.38
C ASP A 301 -15.60 18.60 4.67
N TYR A 302 -14.31 18.23 4.70
CA TYR A 302 -13.86 16.96 4.11
C TYR A 302 -14.30 15.74 4.94
N LEU A 303 -14.29 15.86 6.26
CA LEU A 303 -14.74 14.78 7.16
C LEU A 303 -16.25 14.54 7.04
N TYR A 304 -17.04 15.60 6.81
CA TYR A 304 -18.47 15.56 6.54
C TYR A 304 -18.77 14.83 5.23
N THR A 305 -18.09 15.21 4.13
CA THR A 305 -18.24 14.52 2.83
C THR A 305 -17.83 13.04 2.88
N ARG A 306 -16.95 12.66 3.81
CA ARG A 306 -16.56 11.26 4.04
C ARG A 306 -17.49 10.49 4.98
N LYS A 307 -18.50 11.13 5.57
CA LYS A 307 -19.39 10.56 6.61
C LYS A 307 -18.61 10.00 7.80
N VAL A 308 -17.47 10.62 8.14
CA VAL A 308 -16.62 10.20 9.26
C VAL A 308 -16.93 11.01 10.52
N SER A 309 -17.51 12.20 10.39
CA SER A 309 -18.05 12.93 11.55
C SER A 309 -19.33 12.26 12.04
N LYS A 310 -19.30 11.71 13.25
CA LYS A 310 -20.49 11.26 14.01
C LYS A 310 -21.16 12.40 14.80
N TYR A 311 -20.75 13.65 14.59
CA TYR A 311 -21.30 14.80 15.28
C TYR A 311 -21.77 15.80 14.22
N TYR A 312 -23.02 15.61 13.79
CA TYR A 312 -24.13 16.56 13.80
C TYR A 312 -25.43 15.76 13.71
#